data_AF-A0A1E7FGY6-F1
#
_entry.id   AF-A0A1E7FGY6-F1
#
_cell.length_a   1.000
_cell.length_b   1.000
_cell.length_c   1.000
_cell.angle_alpha   90.00
_cell.angle_beta   90.00
_cell.angle_gamma   90.00
#
_symmetry.space_group_name_H-M   'P 1'
#
loop_
_entity.id
_entity.type
_entity.pdbx_description
1 polymer ?
#
loop_
_entity_poly.entity_id
_entity_poly.type
_entity_poly.pdbx_seq_one_letter_code
_entity_poly.pdbx_strand_id
1 'polypeptide(L)'
;MNLGVDFGIFCTAQTVGRASVRTILDKEDDHDTTTTFPDDESSSTENRSLTVTCECEEQFDDQEIYYSLEDANKMARDVVDLIGNVSDIEQSVFLKSLTNNYDSGNYDDDDDDNDEECEETRQGRFHKAYRAAIDSDSQGYLYDSSSGEEKPLLSWKQMNAISWAAFSSHSTLAIDETYRLHAMDMGTITSRLKLASYWHADAILDAEETSKLI
;
A
#
# COMPACT_ATOMS: atom_id res chain seq x y z
N MET A 1 15.23 -44.68 -13.25
CA MET A 1 13.89 -44.07 -13.21
C MET A 1 14.04 -42.72 -12.55
N ASN A 2 14.07 -41.65 -13.33
CA ASN A 2 14.05 -40.28 -12.78
C ASN A 2 12.59 -39.91 -12.54
N LEU A 3 12.19 -39.87 -11.26
CA LEU A 3 10.99 -39.16 -10.85
C LEU A 3 11.35 -37.67 -10.91
N GLY A 4 11.15 -37.06 -12.09
CA GLY A 4 11.13 -35.61 -12.23
C GLY A 4 9.96 -35.09 -11.43
N VAL A 5 10.26 -34.58 -10.23
CA VAL A 5 9.26 -33.86 -9.44
C VAL A 5 9.26 -32.45 -10.01
N ASP A 6 8.29 -32.17 -10.88
CA ASP A 6 8.05 -30.81 -11.34
C ASP A 6 7.65 -29.97 -10.12
N PHE A 7 8.55 -29.08 -9.70
CA PHE A 7 8.25 -28.07 -8.69
C PHE A 7 7.29 -27.04 -9.32
N GLY A 8 6.00 -27.20 -9.08
CA GLY A 8 5.00 -26.20 -9.41
C GLY A 8 4.94 -25.16 -8.29
N ILE A 9 5.13 -23.88 -8.63
CA ILE A 9 4.75 -22.78 -7.73
C ILE A 9 3.23 -22.65 -7.84
N PHE A 10 2.51 -23.08 -6.81
CA PHE A 10 1.08 -22.86 -6.70
C PHE A 10 0.85 -21.53 -6.00
N CYS A 11 0.52 -20.49 -6.77
CA CYS A 11 0.08 -19.22 -6.22
C CYS A 11 -1.45 -19.09 -6.32
N THR A 12 -2.09 -18.74 -5.21
CA THR A 12 -3.50 -18.33 -5.21
C THR A 12 -3.54 -16.82 -5.27
N ALA A 13 -3.82 -16.26 -6.44
CA ALA A 13 -4.08 -14.83 -6.56
C ALA A 13 -5.51 -14.55 -6.10
N GLN A 14 -5.67 -13.94 -4.92
CA GLN A 14 -6.97 -13.50 -4.42
C GLN A 14 -7.14 -12.01 -4.73
N THR A 15 -7.97 -11.69 -5.73
CA THR A 15 -8.38 -10.32 -6.02
C THR A 15 -9.58 -9.97 -5.15
N VAL A 16 -9.43 -9.00 -4.25
CA VAL A 16 -10.52 -8.55 -3.37
C VAL A 16 -11.12 -7.29 -3.97
N GLY A 17 -12.21 -7.42 -4.74
CA GLY A 17 -13.01 -6.29 -5.20
C GLY A 17 -13.96 -5.82 -4.11
N ARG A 18 -13.76 -4.63 -3.54
CA ARG A 18 -14.65 -4.06 -2.51
C ARG A 18 -15.38 -2.85 -3.10
N ALA A 19 -16.32 -3.12 -3.99
CA ALA A 19 -17.22 -2.12 -4.57
C ALA A 19 -18.64 -2.37 -4.04
N SER A 20 -19.19 -1.39 -3.32
CA SER A 20 -20.59 -1.40 -2.90
C SER A 20 -21.43 -0.57 -3.87
N VAL A 21 -22.46 -1.16 -4.47
CA VAL A 21 -23.34 -0.46 -5.42
C VAL A 21 -24.25 0.49 -4.65
N ARG A 22 -24.09 1.80 -4.84
CA ARG A 22 -24.87 2.82 -4.12
C ARG A 22 -26.24 3.10 -4.77
N THR A 23 -26.31 3.30 -6.08
CA THR A 23 -27.54 3.73 -6.73
C THR A 23 -27.57 3.33 -8.21
N ILE A 24 -28.66 2.69 -8.63
CA ILE A 24 -28.95 2.45 -10.05
C ILE A 24 -29.70 3.70 -10.53
N LEU A 25 -29.03 4.55 -11.31
CA LEU A 25 -29.70 5.65 -11.99
C LEU A 25 -30.47 5.09 -13.19
N ASP A 26 -31.77 4.87 -12.99
CA ASP A 26 -32.69 4.69 -14.13
C ASP A 26 -32.87 6.08 -14.74
N LYS A 27 -32.20 6.36 -15.86
CA LYS A 27 -32.54 7.53 -16.66
C LYS A 27 -33.89 7.21 -17.30
N GLU A 28 -34.98 7.63 -16.66
CA GLU A 28 -36.18 7.95 -17.41
C GLU A 28 -35.82 9.17 -18.25
N ASP A 29 -35.76 9.00 -19.57
CA ASP A 29 -35.57 10.12 -20.48
C ASP A 29 -36.62 11.18 -20.16
N ASP A 30 -36.15 12.32 -19.67
CA ASP A 30 -36.93 13.50 -19.37
C ASP A 30 -37.35 14.13 -20.71
N HIS A 31 -38.29 13.47 -21.41
CA HIS A 31 -38.95 14.01 -22.58
C HIS A 31 -40.13 14.88 -22.12
N ASP A 32 -39.81 16.05 -21.56
CA ASP A 32 -40.73 17.17 -21.69
C ASP A 32 -40.68 17.65 -23.14
N THR A 33 -41.70 17.31 -23.92
CA THR A 33 -42.30 18.25 -24.87
C THR A 33 -43.65 17.73 -25.33
N THR A 34 -44.65 18.56 -25.04
CA THR A 34 -45.99 18.59 -25.61
C THR A 34 -45.99 18.28 -27.11
N THR A 35 -46.71 17.26 -27.60
CA THR A 35 -47.67 17.32 -28.74
C THR A 35 -48.26 15.95 -29.15
N THR A 36 -49.59 15.88 -29.12
CA THR A 36 -50.53 15.19 -30.05
C THR A 36 -50.32 13.72 -30.49
N PHE A 37 -51.24 12.84 -30.07
CA PHE A 37 -51.61 11.57 -30.75
C PHE A 37 -52.11 11.83 -32.20
N PRO A 38 -52.12 10.85 -33.15
CA PRO A 38 -52.42 9.42 -32.92
C PRO A 38 -51.69 8.36 -33.78
N ASP A 39 -51.88 7.10 -33.36
CA ASP A 39 -51.83 5.81 -34.08
C ASP A 39 -50.54 5.42 -34.85
N ASP A 40 -49.78 4.45 -34.29
CA ASP A 40 -49.41 3.23 -35.02
C ASP A 40 -48.79 2.17 -34.09
N GLU A 41 -49.34 0.95 -34.16
CA GLU A 41 -48.79 -0.25 -33.54
C GLU A 41 -47.45 -0.61 -34.20
N SER A 42 -46.32 -0.41 -33.51
CA SER A 42 -45.13 -1.22 -33.77
C SER A 42 -44.37 -1.47 -32.47
N SER A 43 -44.37 -2.74 -32.04
CA SER A 43 -43.54 -3.23 -30.95
C SER A 43 -42.08 -3.23 -31.40
N SER A 44 -41.37 -2.12 -31.18
CA SER A 44 -39.92 -2.17 -31.09
C SER A 44 -39.57 -2.13 -29.60
N THR A 45 -39.10 -3.27 -29.09
CA THR A 45 -38.49 -3.35 -27.76
C THR A 45 -37.30 -2.41 -27.74
N GLU A 46 -37.50 -1.20 -27.23
CA GLU A 46 -36.43 -0.25 -26.97
C GLU A 46 -35.46 -0.90 -25.99
N ASN A 47 -34.23 -1.11 -26.45
CA ASN A 47 -33.12 -1.54 -25.61
C ASN A 47 -32.81 -0.40 -24.63
N ARG A 48 -33.52 -0.40 -23.50
CA ARG A 48 -33.34 0.56 -22.40
C ARG A 48 -31.91 0.36 -21.87
N SER A 49 -31.00 1.26 -22.26
CA SER A 49 -29.59 1.21 -21.85
C SER A 49 -29.46 1.72 -20.43
N LEU A 50 -29.58 0.81 -19.45
CA LEU A 50 -29.26 1.08 -18.06
C LEU A 50 -27.78 1.47 -17.94
N THR A 51 -27.52 2.74 -17.66
CA THR A 51 -26.18 3.22 -17.30
C THR A 51 -26.07 3.15 -15.78
N VAL A 52 -25.44 2.10 -15.27
CA VAL A 52 -25.18 1.95 -13.83
C VAL A 52 -23.86 2.65 -13.51
N THR A 53 -23.93 3.79 -12.84
CA THR A 53 -22.74 4.46 -12.28
C THR A 53 -22.51 3.90 -10.88
N CYS A 54 -21.46 3.09 -10.70
CA CYS A 54 -21.05 2.61 -9.38
C CYS A 54 -20.05 3.59 -8.77
N GLU A 55 -20.47 4.36 -7.77
CA GLU A 55 -19.55 5.12 -6.91
C GLU A 55 -18.97 4.18 -5.85
N CYS A 56 -17.65 4.04 -5.80
CA CYS A 56 -16.94 3.22 -4.82
C CYS A 56 -16.46 4.11 -3.65
N GLU A 57 -16.98 3.88 -2.45
CA GLU A 57 -16.55 4.57 -1.23
C GLU A 57 -15.57 3.71 -0.44
N GLU A 58 -14.54 4.32 0.16
CA GLU A 58 -13.65 3.60 1.09
C GLU A 58 -14.45 3.19 2.33
N GLN A 59 -14.78 1.91 2.44
CA GLN A 59 -15.24 1.36 3.72
C GLN A 59 -14.09 0.68 4.42
N PHE A 60 -13.88 1.09 5.68
CA PHE A 60 -13.00 0.41 6.61
C PHE A 60 -13.46 -1.05 6.77
N ASP A 61 -12.50 -1.98 6.79
CA ASP A 61 -12.76 -3.42 6.71
C ASP A 61 -13.80 -3.89 7.73
N ASP A 62 -14.87 -4.52 7.23
CA ASP A 62 -15.97 -5.07 8.03
C ASP A 62 -15.52 -6.26 8.89
N GLN A 63 -14.37 -6.86 8.57
CA GLN A 63 -13.72 -7.89 9.37
C GLN A 63 -12.95 -7.30 10.57
N GLU A 64 -12.77 -5.98 10.64
CA GLU A 64 -12.02 -5.30 11.68
C GLU A 64 -12.91 -5.00 12.90
N ILE A 65 -13.02 -5.98 13.80
CA ILE A 65 -13.95 -5.92 14.94
C ILE A 65 -13.38 -5.11 16.12
N TYR A 66 -12.05 -5.01 16.23
CA TYR A 66 -11.36 -4.55 17.44
C TYR A 66 -10.71 -3.17 17.34
N TYR A 67 -10.51 -2.66 16.12
CA TYR A 67 -9.77 -1.43 15.88
C TYR A 67 -10.62 -0.44 15.12
N SER A 68 -10.59 0.82 15.54
CA SER A 68 -11.19 1.92 14.80
C SER A 68 -10.33 2.33 13.61
N LEU A 69 -10.89 3.16 12.72
CA LEU A 69 -10.16 3.76 11.61
C LEU A 69 -8.98 4.58 12.12
N GLU A 70 -9.17 5.29 13.23
CA GLU A 70 -8.17 6.11 13.90
C GLU A 70 -7.04 5.25 14.48
N ASP A 71 -7.35 4.09 15.08
CA ASP A 71 -6.35 3.16 15.58
C ASP A 71 -5.48 2.58 14.45
N ALA A 72 -6.12 2.18 13.35
CA ALA A 72 -5.41 1.71 12.15
C ALA A 72 -4.53 2.81 11.55
N ASN A 73 -5.03 4.05 11.54
CA ASN A 73 -4.29 5.22 11.09
C ASN A 73 -3.04 5.46 11.93
N LYS A 74 -3.18 5.39 13.25
CA LYS A 74 -2.06 5.49 14.18
C LYS A 74 -1.05 4.39 13.92
N MET A 75 -1.49 3.14 13.80
CA MET A 75 -0.60 2.00 13.50
C MET A 75 0.16 2.20 12.17
N ALA A 76 -0.52 2.67 11.13
CA ALA A 76 0.11 2.93 9.84
C ALA A 76 1.20 4.01 9.93
N ARG A 77 0.94 5.10 10.68
CA ARG A 77 1.94 6.15 10.93
C ARG A 77 3.11 5.63 11.75
N ASP A 78 2.82 4.89 12.82
CA ASP A 78 3.86 4.28 13.67
C ASP A 78 4.79 3.36 12.85
N VAL A 79 4.25 2.59 11.89
CA VAL A 79 5.06 1.77 10.97
C VAL A 79 5.97 2.62 10.08
N VAL A 80 5.45 3.72 9.51
CA VAL A 80 6.26 4.63 8.68
C VAL A 80 7.40 5.24 9.50
N ASP A 81 7.11 5.67 10.72
CA ASP A 81 8.10 6.25 11.63
C ASP A 81 9.18 5.21 12.01
N LEU A 82 8.79 3.96 12.28
CA LEU A 82 9.73 2.87 12.54
C LEU A 82 10.67 2.61 11.36
N ILE A 83 10.15 2.60 10.14
CA ILE A 83 10.96 2.40 8.93
C ILE A 83 11.98 3.53 8.75
N GLY A 84 11.56 4.78 9.00
CA GLY A 84 12.47 5.93 9.02
C GLY A 84 13.59 5.74 10.05
N ASN A 85 13.24 5.39 11.28
CA ASN A 85 14.21 5.16 12.35
C ASN A 85 15.22 4.04 12.01
N VAL A 86 14.75 2.90 11.47
CA VAL A 86 15.67 1.82 11.04
C VAL A 86 16.61 2.33 9.94
N SER A 87 16.07 3.04 8.96
CA SER A 87 16.85 3.59 7.84
C SER A 87 17.96 4.53 8.32
N ASP A 88 17.64 5.44 9.25
CA ASP A 88 18.60 6.37 9.83
C ASP A 88 19.73 5.65 10.59
N ILE A 89 19.37 4.61 11.36
CA ILE A 89 20.35 3.80 12.10
C ILE A 89 21.25 3.05 11.12
N GLU A 90 20.69 2.35 10.12
CA GLU A 90 21.44 1.62 9.10
C GLU A 90 22.42 2.52 8.35
N GLN A 91 22.00 3.71 7.96
CA GLN A 91 22.88 4.70 7.31
C GLN A 91 24.00 5.16 8.25
N SER A 92 23.68 5.45 9.52
CA SER A 92 24.70 5.85 10.49
C SER A 92 25.75 4.76 10.71
N VAL A 93 25.34 3.49 10.70
CA VAL A 93 26.21 2.31 10.81
C VAL A 93 27.11 2.20 9.59
N PHE A 94 26.54 2.34 8.39
CA PHE A 94 27.28 2.33 7.14
C PHE A 94 28.39 3.40 7.13
N LEU A 95 28.04 4.65 7.44
CA LEU A 95 29.00 5.76 7.50
C LEU A 95 30.10 5.52 8.53
N LYS A 96 29.77 5.04 9.74
CA LYS A 96 30.78 4.68 10.76
C LYS A 96 31.74 3.61 10.25
N SER A 97 31.23 2.57 9.61
CA SER A 97 32.04 1.48 9.06
C SER A 97 33.01 1.95 7.97
N LEU A 98 32.60 2.96 7.20
CA LEU A 98 33.44 3.57 6.17
C LEU A 98 34.55 4.41 6.80
N THR A 99 34.23 5.23 7.81
CA THR A 99 35.22 6.06 8.52
C THR A 99 36.25 5.22 9.29
N ASN A 100 35.85 4.07 9.86
CA ASN A 100 36.78 3.18 10.56
C ASN A 100 37.72 2.40 9.63
N ASN A 101 37.38 2.29 8.34
CA ASN A 101 38.22 1.63 7.32
C ASN A 101 39.11 2.59 6.53
N TYR A 102 38.86 3.91 6.60
CA TYR A 102 39.62 4.93 5.89
C TYR A 102 40.52 5.75 6.83
N ASP A 103 41.62 5.12 7.28
CA ASP A 103 42.88 5.85 7.55
C ASP A 103 43.72 5.83 6.26
N SER A 104 43.33 6.66 5.28
CA SER A 104 44.12 7.13 4.12
C SER A 104 43.24 7.28 2.87
N GLY A 105 43.13 8.51 2.34
CA GLY A 105 42.76 8.73 0.95
C GLY A 105 41.70 9.80 0.74
N ASN A 106 42.19 11.05 0.67
CA ASN A 106 41.49 12.22 0.17
C ASN A 106 40.86 11.95 -1.20
N TYR A 107 39.53 12.01 -1.32
CA TYR A 107 38.85 12.10 -2.60
C TYR A 107 37.82 13.23 -2.56
N ASP A 108 37.92 14.07 -3.58
CA ASP A 108 37.21 15.31 -3.85
C ASP A 108 35.68 15.13 -3.88
N ASP A 109 35.02 16.18 -3.39
CA ASP A 109 33.62 16.54 -3.67
C ASP A 109 33.36 16.46 -5.18
N ASP A 110 32.49 15.55 -5.59
CA ASP A 110 31.62 15.78 -6.73
C ASP A 110 30.18 15.60 -6.23
N ASP A 111 29.58 16.74 -5.89
CA ASP A 111 28.13 16.97 -5.73
C ASP A 111 27.43 16.50 -7.03
N ASP A 112 26.87 15.30 -7.01
CA ASP A 112 25.89 14.88 -8.01
C ASP A 112 24.56 14.69 -7.29
N ASP A 113 23.72 15.73 -7.36
CA ASP A 113 22.31 15.76 -6.98
C ASP A 113 21.57 14.65 -7.75
N ASN A 114 21.60 13.42 -7.23
CA ASN A 114 20.96 12.28 -7.86
C ASN A 114 19.82 11.78 -6.97
N ASP A 115 18.58 11.99 -7.43
CA ASP A 115 17.35 11.41 -6.88
C ASP A 115 17.40 9.86 -6.73
N GLU A 116 18.44 9.20 -7.26
CA GLU A 116 18.73 7.78 -7.06
C GLU A 116 19.30 7.44 -5.67
N GLU A 117 19.91 8.38 -4.94
CA GLU A 117 20.54 8.11 -3.63
C GLU A 117 19.50 7.68 -2.58
N CYS A 118 18.24 8.11 -2.74
CA CYS A 118 17.16 7.66 -1.88
C CYS A 118 16.86 6.16 -2.03
N GLU A 119 16.99 5.56 -3.22
CA GLU A 119 16.60 4.16 -3.47
C GLU A 119 17.49 3.13 -2.74
N GLU A 120 18.71 3.51 -2.35
CA GLU A 120 19.62 2.61 -1.61
C GLU A 120 19.28 2.50 -0.11
N THR A 121 18.46 3.42 0.40
CA THR A 121 18.05 3.43 1.80
C THR A 121 16.83 2.53 2.03
N ARG A 122 16.65 2.03 3.26
CA ARG A 122 15.45 1.26 3.62
C ARG A 122 14.19 2.11 3.43
N GLN A 123 14.28 3.40 3.75
CA GLN A 123 13.18 4.34 3.56
C GLN A 123 12.84 4.55 2.07
N GLY A 124 13.81 4.70 1.18
CA GLY A 124 13.50 4.85 -0.25
C GLY A 124 12.97 3.58 -0.89
N ARG A 125 13.47 2.39 -0.50
CA ARG A 125 12.86 1.11 -0.90
C ARG A 125 11.41 1.01 -0.45
N PHE A 126 11.12 1.40 0.79
CA PHE A 126 9.75 1.50 1.29
C PHE A 126 8.91 2.47 0.44
N HIS A 127 9.39 3.67 0.15
CA HIS A 127 8.64 4.65 -0.66
C HIS A 127 8.36 4.16 -2.07
N LYS A 128 9.32 3.46 -2.70
CA LYS A 128 9.13 2.82 -4.01
C LYS A 128 8.05 1.75 -3.97
N ALA A 129 8.10 0.86 -2.97
CA ALA A 129 7.10 -0.17 -2.77
C ALA A 129 5.71 0.41 -2.44
N TYR A 130 5.66 1.48 -1.64
CA TYR A 130 4.43 2.20 -1.31
C TYR A 130 3.78 2.80 -2.56
N ARG A 131 4.56 3.49 -3.41
CA ARG A 131 4.04 4.02 -4.69
C ARG A 131 3.52 2.90 -5.58
N ALA A 132 4.29 1.83 -5.74
CA ALA A 132 3.85 0.68 -6.52
C ALA A 132 2.54 0.06 -5.99
N ALA A 133 2.39 -0.05 -4.67
CA ALA A 133 1.17 -0.55 -4.05
C ALA A 133 -0.03 0.38 -4.29
N ILE A 134 0.16 1.71 -4.15
CA ILE A 134 -0.87 2.71 -4.47
C ILE A 134 -1.29 2.62 -5.94
N ASP A 135 -0.33 2.54 -6.85
CA ASP A 135 -0.58 2.56 -8.29
C ASP A 135 -1.24 1.26 -8.77
N SER A 136 -0.89 0.13 -8.14
CA SER A 136 -1.50 -1.17 -8.44
C SER A 136 -2.95 -1.27 -7.98
N ASP A 137 -3.33 -0.47 -7.00
CA ASP A 137 -4.68 -0.46 -6.45
C ASP A 137 -5.57 0.48 -7.28
N SER A 138 -6.19 -0.11 -8.31
CA SER A 138 -7.08 0.56 -9.24
C SER A 138 -8.50 0.72 -8.73
N GLN A 139 -8.80 0.37 -7.47
CA GLN A 139 -10.13 0.56 -6.92
C GLN A 139 -10.32 2.05 -6.65
N GLY A 140 -11.30 2.64 -7.34
CA GLY A 140 -11.54 4.08 -7.41
C GLY A 140 -12.13 4.65 -6.13
N TYR A 141 -11.35 4.55 -5.05
CA TYR A 141 -11.66 5.04 -3.72
C TYR A 141 -11.87 6.56 -3.74
N LEU A 142 -13.08 7.00 -3.36
CA LEU A 142 -13.35 8.40 -3.05
C LEU A 142 -12.93 8.67 -1.60
N TYR A 143 -11.85 9.43 -1.42
CA TYR A 143 -11.41 9.90 -0.10
C TYR A 143 -11.97 11.30 0.14
N ASP A 144 -12.89 11.43 1.10
CA ASP A 144 -13.44 12.73 1.51
C ASP A 144 -12.48 13.41 2.50
N SER A 145 -11.56 14.21 1.95
CA SER A 145 -10.53 14.92 2.72
C SER A 145 -11.06 16.18 3.44
N SER A 146 -12.37 16.35 3.58
CA SER A 146 -12.99 17.61 3.99
C SER A 146 -12.98 17.88 5.51
N SER A 147 -12.35 17.03 6.33
CA SER A 147 -12.13 17.35 7.75
C SER A 147 -10.94 18.31 7.89
N GLY A 148 -11.20 19.52 8.39
CA GLY A 148 -10.20 20.57 8.62
C GLY A 148 -9.21 20.30 9.76
N GLU A 149 -8.70 19.07 9.88
CA GLU A 149 -7.71 18.67 10.88
C GLU A 149 -6.27 18.98 10.42
N GLU A 150 -5.38 19.31 11.35
CA GLU A 150 -3.96 19.65 11.07
C GLU A 150 -3.16 18.49 10.44
N LYS A 151 -3.62 17.25 10.57
CA LYS A 151 -3.12 16.09 9.83
C LYS A 151 -4.30 15.20 9.43
N PRO A 152 -4.74 15.24 8.16
CA PRO A 152 -5.84 14.40 7.71
C PRO A 152 -5.52 12.91 7.92
N LEU A 153 -6.53 12.13 8.29
CA LEU A 153 -6.40 10.67 8.42
C LEU A 153 -5.97 10.07 7.07
N LEU A 154 -5.04 9.13 7.09
CA LEU A 154 -4.71 8.33 5.92
C LEU A 154 -5.95 7.61 5.41
N SER A 155 -6.13 7.64 4.09
CA SER A 155 -7.14 6.86 3.40
C SER A 155 -6.92 5.36 3.61
N TRP A 156 -7.95 4.56 3.44
CA TRP A 156 -7.84 3.11 3.48
C TRP A 156 -6.82 2.60 2.47
N LYS A 157 -6.85 3.12 1.23
CA LYS A 157 -5.86 2.84 0.19
C LYS A 157 -4.43 3.10 0.68
N GLN A 158 -4.22 4.23 1.35
CA GLN A 158 -2.91 4.60 1.89
C GLN A 158 -2.44 3.63 2.98
N MET A 159 -3.31 3.30 3.94
CA MET A 159 -2.97 2.33 4.98
C MET A 159 -2.70 0.93 4.42
N ASN A 160 -3.47 0.49 3.42
CA ASN A 160 -3.25 -0.79 2.74
C ASN A 160 -1.89 -0.82 2.04
N ALA A 161 -1.56 0.24 1.31
CA ALA A 161 -0.27 0.38 0.65
C ALA A 161 0.89 0.37 1.66
N ILE A 162 0.77 1.10 2.78
CA ILE A 162 1.78 1.09 3.86
C ILE A 162 1.95 -0.34 4.39
N SER A 163 0.86 -1.05 4.66
CA SER A 163 0.89 -2.40 5.23
C SER A 163 1.56 -3.44 4.32
N TRP A 164 1.58 -3.23 3.00
CA TRP A 164 2.33 -4.07 2.07
C TRP A 164 3.77 -3.60 1.88
N ALA A 165 3.96 -2.29 1.69
CA ALA A 165 5.26 -1.69 1.43
C ALA A 165 6.25 -1.90 2.58
N ALA A 166 5.76 -1.98 3.82
CA ALA A 166 6.58 -2.23 4.99
C ALA A 166 7.48 -3.47 4.81
N PHE A 167 6.95 -4.53 4.18
CA PHE A 167 7.63 -5.82 3.92
C PHE A 167 8.47 -5.87 2.66
N SER A 168 8.70 -4.72 2.02
CA SER A 168 9.54 -4.59 0.83
C SER A 168 10.62 -3.52 1.01
N SER A 169 11.06 -3.31 2.25
CA SER A 169 11.96 -2.21 2.62
C SER A 169 13.40 -2.66 2.86
N HIS A 170 13.67 -3.94 3.11
CA HIS A 170 15.04 -4.42 3.30
C HIS A 170 15.79 -4.54 1.97
N SER A 171 17.11 -4.29 2.03
CA SER A 171 18.04 -4.50 0.92
C SER A 171 18.12 -5.96 0.43
N THR A 172 17.84 -6.94 1.29
CA THR A 172 17.94 -8.36 0.96
C THR A 172 16.57 -9.00 1.10
N LEU A 173 15.95 -9.33 -0.03
CA LEU A 173 14.59 -9.89 -0.07
C LEU A 173 14.43 -11.16 0.78
N ALA A 174 15.48 -11.98 0.92
CA ALA A 174 15.44 -13.20 1.71
C ALA A 174 15.19 -12.94 3.21
N ILE A 175 15.61 -11.78 3.74
CA ILE A 175 15.42 -11.45 5.16
C ILE A 175 13.94 -11.16 5.44
N ASP A 176 13.25 -10.56 4.48
CA ASP A 176 11.83 -10.19 4.61
C ASP A 176 10.90 -11.31 4.17
N GLU A 177 11.41 -12.43 3.64
CA GLU A 177 10.61 -13.49 3.03
C GLU A 177 9.60 -14.11 4.00
N THR A 178 10.04 -14.50 5.20
CA THR A 178 9.18 -15.10 6.21
C THR A 178 8.06 -14.14 6.64
N TYR A 179 8.40 -12.86 6.84
CA TYR A 179 7.42 -11.85 7.25
C TYR A 179 6.45 -11.51 6.12
N ARG A 180 6.91 -11.48 4.85
CA ARG A 180 6.03 -11.34 3.67
C ARG A 180 5.06 -12.51 3.54
N LEU A 181 5.53 -13.74 3.74
CA LEU A 181 4.69 -14.94 3.71
C LEU A 181 3.61 -14.86 4.80
N HIS A 182 3.99 -14.54 6.03
CA HIS A 182 3.02 -14.35 7.12
C HIS A 182 2.05 -13.20 6.86
N ALA A 183 2.50 -12.09 6.25
CA ALA A 183 1.64 -10.98 5.88
C ALA A 183 0.63 -11.38 4.80
N MET A 184 0.97 -12.26 3.87
CA MET A 184 0.03 -12.79 2.88
C MET A 184 -1.07 -13.66 3.49
N ASP A 185 -0.78 -14.33 4.60
CA ASP A 185 -1.78 -15.13 5.34
C ASP A 185 -2.71 -14.28 6.22
N MET A 186 -2.44 -12.96 6.35
CA MET A 186 -3.24 -12.06 7.18
C MET A 186 -4.37 -11.40 6.37
N GLY A 187 -5.61 -11.66 6.81
CA GLY A 187 -6.81 -11.10 6.18
C GLY A 187 -7.00 -9.60 6.38
N THR A 188 -6.57 -9.04 7.52
CA THR A 188 -6.85 -7.64 7.88
C THR A 188 -5.64 -6.73 7.80
N ILE A 189 -5.85 -5.43 7.51
CA ILE A 189 -4.78 -4.43 7.45
C ILE A 189 -4.12 -4.27 8.82
N THR A 190 -4.89 -4.20 9.91
CA THR A 190 -4.31 -3.97 11.24
C THR A 190 -3.40 -5.12 11.67
N SER A 191 -3.73 -6.37 11.30
CA SER A 191 -2.90 -7.53 11.57
C SER A 191 -1.56 -7.41 10.85
N ARG A 192 -1.58 -7.02 9.57
CA ARG A 192 -0.38 -6.76 8.77
C ARG A 192 0.44 -5.60 9.32
N LEU A 193 -0.20 -4.50 9.70
CA LEU A 193 0.46 -3.34 10.30
C LEU A 193 1.14 -3.71 11.63
N LYS A 194 0.49 -4.50 12.49
CA LYS A 194 1.12 -4.97 13.74
C LYS A 194 2.33 -5.85 13.49
N LEU A 195 2.23 -6.79 12.54
CA LEU A 195 3.36 -7.63 12.16
C LEU A 195 4.53 -6.77 11.67
N ALA A 196 4.23 -5.76 10.84
CA ALA A 196 5.23 -4.80 10.38
C ALA A 196 5.86 -4.02 11.55
N SER A 197 5.05 -3.55 12.51
CA SER A 197 5.56 -2.85 13.69
C SER A 197 6.53 -3.71 14.49
N TYR A 198 6.20 -4.98 14.75
CA TYR A 198 7.09 -5.89 15.49
C TYR A 198 8.39 -6.13 14.76
N TRP A 199 8.31 -6.45 13.47
CA TRP A 199 9.50 -6.73 12.69
C TRP A 199 10.42 -5.51 12.54
N HIS A 200 9.88 -4.31 12.29
CA HIS A 200 10.72 -3.11 12.22
C HIS A 200 11.29 -2.73 13.58
N ALA A 201 10.57 -2.98 14.68
CA ALA A 201 11.14 -2.82 16.02
C ALA A 201 12.30 -3.78 16.28
N ASP A 202 12.19 -5.05 15.86
CA ASP A 202 13.29 -6.02 15.94
C ASP A 202 14.48 -5.57 15.07
N ALA A 203 14.22 -5.07 13.86
CA ALA A 203 15.26 -4.56 12.97
C ALA A 203 16.01 -3.33 13.55
N ILE A 204 15.32 -2.47 14.32
CA ILE A 204 15.98 -1.38 15.07
C ILE A 204 16.98 -1.98 16.06
N LEU A 205 16.57 -2.97 16.84
CA LEU A 205 17.43 -3.58 17.86
C LEU A 205 18.67 -4.24 17.24
N ASP A 206 18.49 -4.97 16.13
CA ASP A 206 19.59 -5.60 15.40
C ASP A 206 20.57 -4.56 14.82
N ALA A 207 20.05 -3.47 14.27
CA ALA A 207 20.86 -2.38 13.72
C ALA A 207 21.62 -1.62 14.82
N GLU A 208 20.99 -1.40 15.99
CA GLU A 208 21.63 -0.80 17.15
C GLU A 208 22.73 -1.70 17.74
N GLU A 209 22.51 -3.02 17.79
CA GLU A 209 23.53 -3.98 18.23
C GLU A 209 24.74 -3.95 17.28
N THR A 210 24.49 -3.93 15.98
CA THR A 210 25.53 -3.81 14.95
C THR A 210 26.30 -2.49 15.11
N SER A 211 25.61 -1.38 15.39
CA SER A 211 26.23 -0.06 15.64
C SER A 211 27.15 -0.02 16.86
N LYS A 212 26.95 -0.90 17.85
CA LYS A 212 27.80 -1.00 19.05
C LYS A 212 29.06 -1.84 18.81
N LEU A 213 29.05 -2.70 17.79
CA LEU A 213 30.15 -3.60 17.45
C LEU A 213 31.18 -2.97 16.49
N ILE A 214 30.81 -1.86 15.84
CA ILE A 214 31.65 -1.08 14.89
C ILE A 214 32.20 0.15 15.59
#